data_AF-A0A9E0PHE6-F1
#
_entry.id   AF-A0A9E0PHE6-F1
#
_cell.length_a   1.000
_cell.length_b   1.000
_cell.length_c   1.000
_cell.angle_alpha   90.00
_cell.angle_beta   90.00
_cell.angle_gamma   90.00
#
_symmetry.space_group_name_H-M   'P 1'
#
loop_
_entity.id
_entity.type
_entity.pdbx_description
1 polymer ?
#
loop_
_entity_poly.entity_id
_entity_poly.type
_entity_poly.pdbx_seq_one_letter_code
_entity_poly.pdbx_strand_id
1 'polypeptide(L)'
;MIFKIFQIRKDIKEGREAPASFVTNKGFEFFFGLLLIPLIIYLAVVTLLFLSGYTEVFGFESGLARFVFWLLAIPGAVFSILFYKIRKFTKRLSKKGDTVIKEKIGDSHIIDSEVVEEIYEKK
;
A
#
# COMPACT_ATOMS: atom_id res chain seq x y z
N MET A 1 25.25 -4.98 -1.41
CA MET A 1 24.16 -5.84 -0.88
C MET A 1 24.15 -5.93 0.65
N ILE A 2 25.31 -5.99 1.31
CA ILE A 2 25.45 -6.00 2.79
C ILE A 2 24.77 -4.80 3.50
N PHE A 3 24.78 -3.60 2.91
CA PHE A 3 24.10 -2.43 3.49
C PHE A 3 22.56 -2.54 3.53
N LYS A 4 21.93 -3.31 2.62
CA LYS A 4 20.47 -3.53 2.66
C LYS A 4 20.05 -4.45 3.82
N ILE A 5 20.92 -5.38 4.20
CA ILE A 5 20.67 -6.32 5.30
C ILE A 5 20.68 -5.60 6.65
N PHE A 6 21.54 -4.60 6.83
CA PHE A 6 21.57 -3.77 8.04
C PHE A 6 20.34 -2.88 8.18
N GLN A 7 19.81 -2.32 7.09
CA GLN A 7 18.57 -1.53 7.12
C GLN A 7 17.36 -2.38 7.53
N ILE A 8 17.27 -3.63 7.05
CA ILE A 8 16.19 -4.55 7.43
C ILE A 8 16.19 -4.85 8.94
N ARG A 9 17.37 -5.03 9.56
CA ARG A 9 17.45 -5.25 11.02
C ARG A 9 16.99 -4.04 11.82
N LYS A 10 17.29 -2.83 11.34
CA LYS A 10 16.84 -1.59 11.98
C LYS A 10 15.33 -1.39 11.84
N ASP A 11 14.79 -1.65 10.65
CA ASP A 11 13.35 -1.58 10.38
C ASP A 11 12.55 -2.61 11.21
N ILE A 12 13.09 -3.81 11.45
CA ILE A 12 12.47 -4.82 12.33
C ILE A 12 12.48 -4.38 13.80
N LYS A 13 13.53 -3.67 14.24
CA LYS A 13 13.64 -3.18 15.62
C LYS A 13 12.65 -2.03 15.88
N GLU A 14 12.52 -1.10 14.94
CA GLU A 14 11.51 -0.03 14.97
C GLU A 14 10.07 -0.58 14.93
N GLY A 15 9.80 -1.63 14.14
CA GLY A 15 8.51 -2.30 14.13
C GLY A 15 8.12 -3.00 15.44
N ARG A 16 9.09 -3.28 16.31
CA ARG A 16 8.88 -3.91 17.63
C ARG A 16 8.64 -2.88 18.74
N GLU A 17 9.23 -1.69 18.62
CA GLU A 17 9.13 -0.61 19.61
C GLU A 17 7.91 0.31 19.34
N ALA A 18 7.47 0.46 18.09
CA ALA A 18 6.29 1.26 17.73
C ALA A 18 5.48 0.61 16.57
N PRO A 19 4.70 -0.44 16.84
CA PRO A 19 3.98 -1.19 15.80
C PRO A 19 2.96 -0.33 15.04
N ALA A 20 2.36 0.66 15.71
CA ALA A 20 1.37 1.54 15.09
C ALA A 20 1.97 2.47 14.02
N SER A 21 3.16 3.06 14.24
CA SER A 21 3.79 3.98 13.29
C SER A 21 4.47 3.24 12.12
N PHE A 22 4.95 2.03 12.37
CA PHE A 22 5.56 1.18 11.34
C PHE A 22 4.52 0.64 10.35
N VAL A 23 3.36 0.21 10.86
CA VAL A 23 2.24 -0.25 10.02
C VAL A 23 1.75 0.87 9.10
N THR A 24 1.63 2.10 9.61
CA THR A 24 1.13 3.24 8.82
C THR A 24 2.09 3.72 7.73
N ASN A 25 3.41 3.71 7.95
CA ASN A 25 4.36 4.33 7.01
C ASN A 25 5.09 3.35 6.07
N LYS A 26 5.46 2.15 6.52
CA LYS A 26 6.22 1.19 5.68
C LYS A 26 5.49 -0.14 5.49
N GLY A 27 4.72 -0.58 6.50
CA GLY A 27 4.00 -1.85 6.46
C GLY A 27 2.97 -1.92 5.32
N PHE A 28 2.20 -0.86 5.10
CA PHE A 28 1.22 -0.82 4.01
C PHE A 28 1.87 -0.88 2.62
N GLU A 29 2.97 -0.14 2.38
CA GLU A 29 3.62 -0.16 1.07
C GLU A 29 4.22 -1.52 0.74
N PHE A 30 4.87 -2.16 1.72
CA PHE A 30 5.41 -3.51 1.55
C PHE A 30 4.31 -4.55 1.34
N PHE A 31 3.22 -4.47 2.12
CA PHE A 31 2.07 -5.35 1.97
C PHE A 31 1.43 -5.22 0.58
N PHE A 32 1.22 -4.00 0.10
CA PHE A 32 0.71 -3.77 -1.25
C PHE A 32 1.68 -4.24 -2.35
N GLY A 33 2.99 -4.12 -2.13
CA GLY A 33 4.02 -4.65 -3.04
C GLY A 33 3.98 -6.17 -3.13
N LEU A 34 3.85 -6.87 -2.00
CA LEU A 34 3.73 -8.33 -1.96
C LEU A 34 2.45 -8.82 -2.64
N LEU A 35 1.34 -8.08 -2.49
CA LEU A 35 0.03 -8.41 -3.07
C LEU A 35 -0.01 -8.15 -4.60
N LEU A 36 0.92 -7.35 -5.13
CA LEU A 36 0.99 -7.02 -6.55
C LEU A 36 1.36 -8.24 -7.41
N ILE A 37 2.30 -9.08 -6.96
CA ILE A 37 2.77 -10.26 -7.68
C ILE A 37 1.62 -11.24 -7.98
N PRO A 38 0.85 -11.74 -6.98
CA PRO A 38 -0.26 -12.64 -7.24
C PRO A 38 -1.38 -11.97 -8.06
N LEU A 39 -1.56 -10.65 -7.95
CA LEU A 39 -2.52 -9.92 -8.77
C LEU A 39 -2.15 -9.94 -10.26
N ILE A 40 -0.87 -9.78 -10.60
CA ILE A 40 -0.39 -9.87 -11.98
C ILE A 40 -0.59 -11.28 -12.53
N ILE A 41 -0.26 -12.31 -11.75
CA ILE A 41 -0.47 -13.71 -12.14
C ILE A 41 -1.96 -13.96 -12.41
N TYR A 42 -2.83 -13.51 -11.51
CA TYR A 42 -4.27 -13.62 -11.68
C TYR A 42 -4.76 -12.95 -12.96
N LEU A 43 -4.32 -11.71 -13.24
CA LEU A 43 -4.68 -11.00 -14.47
C LEU A 43 -4.22 -11.75 -15.72
N ALA A 44 -3.02 -12.33 -15.71
CA ALA A 44 -2.51 -13.13 -16.82
C ALA A 44 -3.39 -14.36 -17.08
N VAL A 45 -3.78 -15.09 -16.02
CA VAL A 45 -4.66 -16.27 -16.12
C VAL A 45 -6.04 -15.87 -16.68
N VAL A 46 -6.64 -14.81 -16.16
CA VAL A 46 -7.95 -14.32 -16.64
C VAL A 46 -7.87 -13.90 -18.11
N THR A 47 -6.77 -13.25 -18.51
CA THR A 47 -6.55 -12.84 -19.90
C THR A 47 -6.40 -14.04 -20.82
N LEU A 48 -5.66 -15.07 -20.41
CA LEU A 48 -5.51 -16.30 -21.17
C LEU A 48 -6.85 -17.05 -21.33
N LEU A 49 -7.66 -17.09 -20.27
CA LEU A 49 -9.01 -17.66 -20.33
C LEU A 49 -9.93 -16.87 -21.25
N PHE A 50 -9.82 -15.54 -21.25
CA PHE A 50 -10.55 -14.70 -22.20
C PHE A 50 -10.16 -15.00 -23.64
N LEU A 51 -8.86 -15.06 -23.94
CA LEU A 51 -8.36 -15.40 -25.27
C LEU A 51 -8.82 -16.81 -25.67
N SER A 52 -8.61 -17.82 -24.83
CA SER A 52 -9.04 -19.20 -25.15
C SER A 52 -10.56 -19.37 -25.24
N GLY A 53 -11.34 -18.52 -24.57
CA GLY A 53 -12.79 -18.58 -24.60
C GLY A 53 -13.40 -17.84 -25.79
N TYR A 54 -12.93 -16.63 -26.10
CA TYR A 54 -13.60 -15.70 -27.01
C TYR A 54 -12.83 -15.42 -28.29
N THR A 55 -11.61 -15.93 -28.45
CA THR A 55 -10.82 -15.73 -29.65
C THR A 55 -10.32 -17.06 -30.19
N GLU A 56 -10.10 -17.11 -31.51
CA GLU A 56 -9.50 -18.26 -32.19
C GLU A 56 -7.96 -18.26 -32.10
N VAL A 57 -7.38 -17.48 -31.18
CA VAL A 57 -5.91 -17.36 -31.06
C VAL A 57 -5.23 -18.71 -30.82
N PHE A 58 -5.94 -19.65 -30.20
CA PHE A 58 -5.47 -21.03 -29.97
C PHE A 58 -6.06 -22.06 -30.95
N GLY A 59 -6.77 -21.61 -31.99
CA GLY A 59 -7.39 -22.47 -33.01
C GLY A 59 -8.69 -23.14 -32.58
N PHE A 60 -9.24 -22.80 -31.42
CA PHE A 60 -10.54 -23.28 -30.95
C PHE A 60 -11.21 -22.29 -29.99
N GLU A 61 -12.55 -22.20 -30.05
CA GLU A 61 -13.35 -21.51 -29.06
C GLU A 61 -13.85 -22.50 -28.00
N SER A 62 -13.43 -22.32 -26.74
CA SER A 62 -13.87 -23.21 -25.65
C SER A 62 -14.95 -22.57 -24.79
N GLY A 63 -16.17 -23.12 -24.85
CA GLY A 63 -17.27 -22.74 -23.96
C GLY A 63 -16.94 -22.94 -22.48
N LEU A 64 -16.11 -23.94 -22.14
CA LEU A 64 -15.62 -24.15 -20.77
C LEU A 64 -14.71 -23.00 -20.32
N ALA A 65 -13.82 -22.52 -21.19
CA ALA A 65 -12.96 -21.38 -20.88
C ALA A 65 -13.78 -20.10 -20.66
N ARG A 66 -14.86 -19.88 -21.42
CA ARG A 66 -15.81 -18.77 -21.19
C ARG A 66 -16.48 -18.84 -19.82
N PHE A 67 -16.93 -20.03 -19.42
CA PHE A 67 -17.57 -20.23 -18.12
C PHE A 67 -16.59 -19.97 -16.97
N VAL A 68 -15.38 -20.55 -17.04
CA VAL A 68 -14.33 -20.36 -16.02
C VAL A 68 -13.87 -18.90 -15.98
N PHE A 69 -13.78 -18.23 -17.14
CA PHE A 69 -13.50 -16.80 -17.21
C PHE A 69 -14.50 -15.99 -16.39
N TRP A 70 -15.81 -16.16 -16.61
CA TRP A 70 -16.82 -15.40 -15.86
C TRP A 70 -16.84 -15.76 -14.38
N LEU A 71 -16.65 -17.04 -14.05
CA LEU A 71 -16.55 -17.53 -12.68
C LEU A 71 -15.40 -16.84 -11.91
N LEU A 72 -14.28 -16.58 -12.57
CA LEU A 72 -13.14 -15.89 -11.97
C LEU A 72 -13.25 -14.36 -12.05
N ALA A 73 -13.70 -13.83 -13.19
CA ALA A 73 -13.72 -12.41 -13.49
C ALA A 73 -14.73 -11.64 -12.63
N ILE A 74 -15.92 -12.21 -12.35
CA ILE A 74 -16.94 -11.53 -11.52
C ILE A 74 -16.45 -11.33 -10.08
N PRO A 75 -16.01 -12.38 -9.35
CA PRO A 75 -15.45 -12.19 -8.02
C PRO A 75 -14.22 -11.30 -8.05
N GLY A 76 -13.33 -11.45 -9.04
CA GLY A 76 -12.15 -10.60 -9.19
C GLY A 76 -12.49 -9.12 -9.35
N ALA A 77 -13.50 -8.79 -10.16
CA ALA A 77 -13.97 -7.42 -10.34
C ALA A 77 -14.52 -6.84 -9.03
N VAL A 78 -15.33 -7.62 -8.30
CA VAL A 78 -15.87 -7.22 -6.99
C VAL A 78 -14.74 -6.98 -5.98
N PHE A 79 -13.77 -7.90 -5.90
CA PHE A 79 -12.60 -7.75 -5.04
C PHE A 79 -11.74 -6.54 -5.42
N SER A 80 -11.54 -6.28 -6.71
CA SER A 80 -10.78 -5.12 -7.19
C SER A 80 -11.44 -3.80 -6.79
N ILE A 81 -12.77 -3.70 -6.87
CA ILE A 81 -13.53 -2.53 -6.42
C ILE A 81 -13.38 -2.32 -4.90
N LEU A 82 -13.51 -3.39 -4.11
CA LEU A 82 -13.30 -3.35 -2.66
C LEU A 82 -11.88 -2.89 -2.32
N PHE A 83 -10.88 -3.47 -2.98
CA PHE A 83 -9.49 -3.12 -2.80
C PHE A 83 -9.20 -1.66 -3.14
N TYR A 84 -9.76 -1.14 -4.24
CA TYR A 84 -9.65 0.27 -4.61
C TYR A 84 -10.26 1.19 -3.54
N LYS A 85 -11.44 0.83 -3.00
CA LYS A 85 -12.07 1.58 -1.90
C LYS A 85 -11.21 1.59 -0.64
N ILE A 86 -10.68 0.42 -0.25
CA ILE A 86 -9.78 0.30 0.91
C ILE A 86 -8.55 1.18 0.71
N ARG A 87 -7.84 1.03 -0.43
CA ARG A 87 -6.64 1.83 -0.73
C ARG A 87 -6.93 3.34 -0.72
N LYS A 88 -8.07 3.76 -1.26
CA LYS A 88 -8.51 5.16 -1.25
C LYS A 88 -8.78 5.66 0.17
N PHE A 89 -9.37 4.82 1.02
CA PHE A 89 -9.59 5.11 2.43
C PHE A 89 -8.28 5.22 3.21
N THR A 90 -7.35 4.27 3.04
CA THR A 90 -6.03 4.29 3.70
C THR A 90 -5.22 5.51 3.28
N LYS A 91 -5.21 5.87 1.98
CA LYS A 91 -4.54 7.10 1.51
C LYS A 91 -5.14 8.37 2.11
N ARG A 92 -6.46 8.42 2.34
CA ARG A 92 -7.11 9.57 2.97
C ARG A 92 -6.75 9.70 4.46
N LEU A 93 -6.62 8.57 5.16
CA LEU A 93 -6.19 8.56 6.55
C LEU A 93 -4.72 8.95 6.71
N SER A 94 -3.84 8.42 5.86
CA SER A 94 -2.41 8.78 5.86
C SER A 94 -2.21 10.28 5.62
N LYS A 95 -2.94 10.88 4.65
CA LYS A 95 -2.87 12.34 4.43
C LYS A 95 -3.27 13.17 5.64
N LYS A 96 -4.26 12.72 6.41
CA LYS A 96 -4.70 13.39 7.65
C LYS A 96 -3.67 13.22 8.78
N GLY A 97 -3.05 12.04 8.88
CA GLY A 97 -1.96 11.80 9.83
C GLY A 97 -0.75 12.69 9.59
N ASP A 98 -0.35 12.85 8.32
CA ASP A 98 0.77 13.72 7.95
C ASP A 98 0.52 15.20 8.24
N THR A 99 -0.74 15.66 8.18
CA THR A 99 -1.09 17.04 8.52
C THR A 99 -0.99 17.27 10.03
N VAL A 100 -1.55 16.37 10.84
CA VAL A 100 -1.52 16.47 12.31
C VAL A 100 -0.09 16.35 12.86
N ILE A 101 0.75 15.51 12.26
CA ILE A 101 2.17 15.39 12.66
C ILE A 101 2.96 16.64 12.25
N LYS A 102 2.73 17.19 11.06
CA LYS A 102 3.37 18.45 10.65
C LYS A 102 2.95 19.64 11.51
N GLU A 103 1.68 19.70 11.92
CA GLU A 103 1.14 20.73 12.79
C GLU A 103 1.78 20.63 14.19
N LYS A 104 1.85 19.44 14.77
CA LYS A 104 2.55 19.22 16.06
C LYS A 104 4.05 19.50 16.02
N ILE A 105 4.73 19.17 14.92
CA ILE A 105 6.17 19.47 14.76
C ILE A 105 6.40 20.97 14.55
N GLY A 106 5.50 21.64 13.84
CA GLY A 106 5.50 23.10 13.68
C GLY A 106 5.31 23.81 15.03
N ASP A 107 4.32 23.38 15.81
CA ASP A 107 4.07 23.93 17.15
C ASP A 107 5.26 23.69 18.10
N SER A 108 5.89 22.51 18.06
CA SER A 108 7.08 22.26 18.88
C SER A 108 8.27 23.14 18.52
N HIS A 109 8.45 23.47 17.23
CA HIS A 109 9.53 24.36 16.79
C HIS A 109 9.27 25.82 17.19
N ILE A 110 8.01 26.24 17.24
CA ILE A 110 7.62 27.59 17.68
C ILE A 110 7.87 27.74 19.19
N ILE A 111 7.51 26.74 19.99
CA ILE A 111 7.72 26.74 21.45
C ILE A 111 9.23 26.79 21.77
N ASP A 112 10.06 26.01 21.08
CA ASP A 112 11.52 26.06 21.30
C ASP A 112 12.11 27.44 20.94
N SER A 113 11.60 28.14 19.92
CA SER A 113 12.06 29.49 19.59
C SER A 113 11.62 30.56 20.60
N GLU A 114 10.39 30.48 21.11
CA GLU A 114 9.84 31.43 22.10
C GLU A 114 10.55 31.31 23.45
N VAL A 115 10.84 30.07 23.88
CA VAL A 115 11.56 29.80 25.14
C VAL A 115 13.01 30.29 25.08
N VAL A 116 13.65 30.25 23.91
CA VAL A 116 15.02 30.77 23.73
C VAL A 116 15.05 32.29 23.79
N GLU A 117 14.07 33.00 23.21
CA GLU A 117 13.98 34.46 23.31
C GLU A 117 13.73 34.94 24.75
N GLU A 118 12.84 34.29 25.50
CA GLU A 118 12.56 34.65 26.91
C GLU A 118 13.78 34.52 27.83
N ILE A 119 14.69 33.58 27.54
CA ILE A 119 15.92 33.37 28.32
C ILE A 119 16.97 34.45 28.03
N TYR A 120 16.97 35.01 26.81
CA TYR A 120 17.92 36.06 26.42
C TYR A 120 17.47 37.47 26.86
N GLU A 121 16.17 37.75 26.96
CA GLU A 121 15.68 39.05 27.47
C GLU A 121 15.77 39.18 29.01
N LYS A 122 15.86 38.07 29.75
CA LYS A 122 15.98 38.08 31.22
C LYS A 122 17.41 38.21 31.75
N LYS A 123 18.40 38.43 30.89
CA LYS A 123 19.82 38.52 31.27
C LYS A 123 20.39 39.91 31.04
#